data_AF-J7LB10-F1
#
_entry.id   AF-J7LB10-F1
#
_cell.length_a   1.000
_cell.length_b   1.000
_cell.length_c   1.000
_cell.angle_alpha   90.00
_cell.angle_beta   90.00
_cell.angle_gamma   90.00
#
_symmetry.space_group_name_H-M   'P 1'
#
loop_
_entity.id
_entity.type
_entity.pdbx_description
1 polymer ?
#
loop_
_entity_poly.entity_id
_entity_poly.type
_entity_poly.pdbx_seq_one_letter_code
_entity_poly.pdbx_strand_id
1 'polypeptide(L)'
;MAITGVERNDENLTLTVVADYPAPVEEVWRLWADPRRLERWWGPPTYPATVEEHDLSPGGSVTYLMTGPGGDRHRGWWREDGTPSENLTNTTHVELLEHDGGTRMVLRSTFVSREDMRRLMEMGMEEGLREAIGQIDALLIE
;
A
#
# COMPACT_ATOMS: atom_id res chain seq x y z
N MET A 1 -14.01 -3.53 10.34
CA MET A 1 -13.24 -2.74 9.34
C MET A 1 -11.93 -2.38 10.01
N ALA A 2 -10.81 -2.85 9.47
CA ALA A 2 -9.50 -2.62 10.05
C ALA A 2 -9.08 -1.14 9.99
N ILE A 3 -9.54 -0.37 9.00
CA ILE A 3 -9.18 1.04 8.86
C ILE A 3 -9.81 1.86 9.99
N THR A 4 -8.97 2.48 10.82
CA THR A 4 -9.37 3.30 11.96
C THR A 4 -9.17 4.79 11.74
N GLY A 5 -8.40 5.19 10.72
CA GLY A 5 -8.25 6.60 10.35
C GLY A 5 -7.72 6.79 8.93
N VAL A 6 -8.22 7.82 8.25
CA VAL A 6 -7.59 8.33 7.02
C VAL A 6 -7.45 9.84 7.18
N GLU A 7 -6.22 10.32 7.08
CA GLU A 7 -5.89 11.73 7.19
C GLU A 7 -5.19 12.19 5.91
N ARG A 8 -5.77 13.21 5.27
CA ARG A 8 -5.18 13.88 4.12
C ARG A 8 -4.62 15.24 4.57
N ASN A 9 -3.35 15.50 4.26
CA ASN A 9 -2.71 16.77 4.55
C ASN A 9 -2.17 17.40 3.25
N ASP A 10 -2.95 18.30 2.68
CA ASP A 10 -2.62 19.02 1.46
C ASP A 10 -1.43 19.98 1.60
N GLU A 11 -1.11 20.45 2.80
CA GLU A 11 0.03 21.35 3.03
C GLU A 11 1.35 20.58 3.04
N ASN A 12 1.35 19.41 3.68
CA ASN A 12 2.52 18.53 3.75
C ASN A 12 2.60 17.55 2.56
N LEU A 13 1.60 17.58 1.67
CA LEU A 13 1.49 16.65 0.55
C LEU A 13 1.53 15.20 1.02
N THR A 14 0.75 14.87 2.05
CA THR A 14 0.69 13.52 2.59
C THR A 14 -0.73 12.97 2.64
N LEU A 15 -0.84 11.66 2.44
CA LEU A 15 -2.02 10.85 2.75
C LEU A 15 -1.59 9.78 3.75
N THR A 16 -2.20 9.78 4.93
CA THR A 16 -1.96 8.80 5.98
C THR A 16 -3.18 7.92 6.14
N VAL A 17 -3.01 6.60 6.04
CA VAL A 17 -4.03 5.60 6.33
C VAL A 17 -3.58 4.78 7.52
N VAL A 18 -4.44 4.68 8.52
CA VAL A 18 -4.21 3.92 9.75
C VAL A 18 -5.20 2.77 9.78
N ALA A 19 -4.69 1.56 9.98
CA ALA A 19 -5.48 0.36 10.16
C ALA A 19 -4.99 -0.44 11.37
N ASP A 20 -5.93 -0.98 12.13
CA ASP A 20 -5.67 -1.82 13.29
C ASP A 20 -6.13 -3.25 13.00
N TYR A 21 -5.23 -4.20 13.19
CA TYR A 21 -5.45 -5.62 12.94
C TYR A 21 -5.34 -6.43 14.23
N PRO A 22 -6.24 -7.38 14.50
CA PRO A 22 -6.18 -8.27 15.66
C PRO A 22 -5.17 -9.41 15.44
N ALA A 23 -3.98 -9.10 14.94
CA ALA A 23 -2.90 -10.05 14.66
C ALA A 23 -1.55 -9.43 15.08
N PRO A 24 -0.55 -10.24 15.48
CA PRO A 24 0.77 -9.73 15.86
C PRO A 24 1.53 -9.19 14.64
N VAL A 25 2.51 -8.32 14.89
CA VAL A 25 3.25 -7.58 13.84
C VAL A 25 3.89 -8.51 12.83
N GLU A 26 4.41 -9.65 13.29
CA GLU A 26 5.01 -10.66 12.42
C GLU A 26 4.02 -11.22 11.39
N GLU A 27 2.76 -11.43 11.77
CA GLU A 27 1.72 -11.94 10.87
C GLU A 27 1.36 -10.92 9.80
N VAL A 28 1.21 -9.66 10.21
CA VAL A 28 0.97 -8.55 9.28
C VAL A 28 2.17 -8.36 8.36
N TRP A 29 3.40 -8.45 8.89
CA TRP A 29 4.63 -8.38 8.10
C TRP A 29 4.72 -9.50 7.06
N ARG A 30 4.27 -10.72 7.36
CA ARG A 30 4.25 -11.82 6.37
C ARG A 30 3.38 -11.53 5.14
N LEU A 31 2.35 -10.68 5.28
CA LEU A 31 1.54 -10.24 4.13
C LEU A 31 2.29 -9.31 3.19
N TRP A 32 3.31 -8.61 3.70
CA TRP A 32 4.24 -7.81 2.92
C TRP A 32 5.42 -8.64 2.39
N ALA A 33 5.97 -9.51 3.24
CA ALA A 33 7.17 -10.30 2.95
C ALA A 33 6.94 -11.45 1.96
N ASP A 34 5.72 -11.95 1.83
CA ASP A 34 5.38 -12.97 0.85
C ASP A 34 4.76 -12.33 -0.40
N PRO A 35 5.40 -12.42 -1.58
CA PRO A 35 4.87 -11.83 -2.80
C PRO A 35 3.51 -12.41 -3.20
N ARG A 36 3.21 -13.66 -2.84
CA ARG A 36 1.93 -14.32 -3.13
C ARG A 36 0.82 -13.85 -2.19
N ARG A 37 1.17 -13.37 -0.99
CA ARG A 37 0.20 -12.72 -0.10
C ARG A 37 0.01 -11.27 -0.51
N LEU A 38 1.10 -10.57 -0.84
CA LEU A 38 1.08 -9.18 -1.25
C LEU A 38 0.19 -8.95 -2.49
N GLU A 39 0.29 -9.81 -3.51
CA GLU A 39 -0.55 -9.70 -4.71
C GLU A 39 -2.06 -9.84 -4.43
N ARG A 40 -2.45 -10.51 -3.33
CA ARG A 40 -3.86 -10.74 -2.98
C ARG A 40 -4.55 -9.51 -2.42
N TRP A 41 -3.82 -8.56 -1.83
CA TRP A 41 -4.42 -7.38 -1.20
C TRP A 41 -3.89 -6.05 -1.72
N TRP A 42 -2.69 -6.00 -2.31
CA TRP A 42 -2.06 -4.75 -2.78
C TRP A 42 -2.85 -4.05 -3.90
N GLY A 43 -3.47 -4.83 -4.78
CA GLY A 43 -4.38 -4.32 -5.80
C GLY A 43 -5.82 -4.28 -5.30
N PRO A 44 -6.60 -3.22 -5.57
CA PRO A 44 -8.03 -3.25 -5.30
C PRO A 44 -8.69 -4.33 -6.17
N PRO A 45 -9.88 -4.85 -5.78
CA PRO A 45 -10.54 -5.95 -6.50
C PRO A 45 -10.76 -5.69 -8.00
N THR A 46 -10.88 -4.42 -8.38
CA THR A 46 -11.05 -3.97 -9.77
C THR A 46 -9.74 -3.92 -10.57
N TYR A 47 -8.60 -3.83 -9.90
CA TYR A 47 -7.26 -3.80 -10.48
C TYR A 47 -6.33 -4.78 -9.71
N PRO A 48 -6.47 -6.09 -9.92
CA PRO A 48 -5.60 -7.09 -9.30
C PRO A 48 -4.13 -6.79 -9.62
N ALA A 49 -3.30 -6.89 -8.59
CA ALA A 49 -1.85 -6.76 -8.70
C ALA A 49 -1.21 -8.13 -8.94
N THR A 50 -0.11 -8.17 -9.68
CA THR A 50 0.78 -9.33 -9.82
C THR A 50 2.18 -8.87 -9.49
N VAL A 51 2.81 -9.48 -8.50
CA VAL A 51 4.19 -9.16 -8.11
C VAL A 51 5.14 -9.95 -9.00
N GLU A 52 5.99 -9.24 -9.75
CA GLU A 52 6.99 -9.82 -10.66
C GLU A 52 8.34 -10.02 -9.97
N GLU A 53 8.79 -9.00 -9.24
CA GLU A 53 10.03 -9.02 -8.47
C GLU A 53 9.69 -8.60 -7.04
N HIS A 54 10.25 -9.30 -6.06
CA HIS A 54 10.04 -9.00 -4.65
C HIS A 54 11.33 -9.25 -3.89
N ASP A 55 12.00 -8.16 -3.55
CA ASP A 55 13.13 -8.16 -2.62
C ASP A 55 12.91 -7.03 -1.60
N LEU A 56 12.56 -7.42 -0.37
CA LEU A 56 12.46 -6.51 0.78
C LEU A 56 13.74 -6.49 1.63
N SER A 57 14.85 -6.91 1.05
CA SER A 57 16.18 -6.75 1.64
C SER A 57 16.63 -5.28 1.55
N PRO A 58 17.60 -4.83 2.37
CA PRO A 58 18.12 -3.47 2.27
C PRO A 58 18.62 -3.13 0.87
N GLY A 59 18.02 -2.11 0.24
CA GLY A 59 18.30 -1.73 -1.15
C GLY A 59 17.60 -2.58 -2.23
N GLY A 60 16.74 -3.51 -1.83
CA GLY A 60 15.91 -4.31 -2.70
C GLY A 60 14.76 -3.53 -3.35
N SER A 61 14.17 -4.12 -4.39
CA SER A 61 13.01 -3.58 -5.08
C SER A 61 11.86 -4.56 -5.14
N VAL A 62 10.65 -4.03 -5.12
CA VAL A 62 9.44 -4.77 -5.44
C VAL A 62 8.83 -4.17 -6.69
N THR A 63 8.67 -5.00 -7.72
CA THR A 63 8.00 -4.68 -8.98
C THR A 63 6.67 -5.38 -9.03
N TYR A 64 5.63 -4.64 -9.38
CA TYR A 64 4.28 -5.15 -9.53
C TYR A 64 3.61 -4.63 -10.79
N LEU A 65 2.62 -5.37 -11.23
CA LEU A 65 1.82 -5.06 -12.39
C LEU A 65 0.34 -5.13 -12.02
N MET A 66 -0.37 -4.03 -12.21
CA MET A 66 -1.81 -3.97 -12.01
C MET A 66 -2.51 -4.18 -13.34
N THR A 67 -3.51 -5.05 -13.39
CA THR A 67 -4.28 -5.32 -14.59
C THR A 67 -5.70 -4.80 -14.40
N GLY A 68 -6.12 -3.84 -15.21
CA GLY A 68 -7.46 -3.26 -15.16
C GLY A 68 -8.52 -4.10 -15.89
N PRO A 69 -9.80 -3.77 -15.71
CA PRO A 69 -10.92 -4.53 -16.28
C PRO A 69 -10.97 -4.48 -17.83
N GLY A 70 -10.36 -3.46 -18.44
CA GLY A 70 -10.21 -3.33 -19.90
C GLY A 70 -9.02 -4.09 -20.49
N GLY A 71 -8.20 -4.74 -19.66
CA GLY A 71 -6.94 -5.37 -20.07
C GLY A 71 -5.73 -4.43 -20.07
N ASP A 72 -5.91 -3.15 -19.72
CA ASP A 72 -4.82 -2.21 -19.50
C ASP A 72 -3.92 -2.67 -18.36
N ARG A 73 -2.60 -2.58 -18.56
CA ARG A 73 -1.59 -3.03 -17.58
C ARG A 73 -0.74 -1.85 -17.15
N HIS A 74 -0.69 -1.61 -15.84
CA HIS A 74 0.11 -0.55 -15.23
C HIS A 74 1.23 -1.15 -14.39
N ARG A 75 2.47 -0.89 -14.78
CA ARG A 75 3.66 -1.36 -14.06
C ARG A 75 4.11 -0.32 -13.05
N GLY A 76 4.20 -0.73 -11.79
CA GLY A 76 4.78 0.06 -10.71
C GLY A 76 5.96 -0.66 -10.07
N TRP A 77 6.84 0.09 -9.43
CA TRP A 77 7.86 -0.47 -8.56
C TRP A 77 8.16 0.47 -7.40
N TRP A 78 8.54 -0.07 -6.26
CA TRP A 78 9.10 0.66 -5.13
C TRP A 78 10.41 0.02 -4.67
N ARG A 79 11.25 0.79 -3.98
CA ARG A 79 12.46 0.30 -3.31
C ARG A 79 12.28 0.38 -1.81
N GLU A 80 12.98 -0.51 -1.10
CA GLU A 80 12.98 -0.54 0.35
C GLU A 80 13.48 0.79 0.95
N ASP A 81 14.44 1.46 0.32
CA ASP A 81 14.97 2.75 0.81
C ASP A 81 14.00 3.94 0.62
N GLY A 82 12.85 3.71 -0.02
CA GLY A 82 11.87 4.77 -0.29
C GLY A 82 12.21 5.64 -1.50
N THR A 83 13.23 5.29 -2.29
CA THR A 83 13.50 5.95 -3.58
C THR A 83 12.26 5.84 -4.47
N PRO A 84 11.63 6.97 -4.85
CA PRO A 84 10.46 6.97 -5.71
C PRO A 84 10.85 6.45 -7.10
N SER A 85 9.96 5.68 -7.71
CA SER A 85 10.17 5.25 -9.09
C SER A 85 9.88 6.39 -10.07
N GLU A 86 10.50 6.35 -11.25
CA GLU A 86 10.27 7.36 -12.32
C GLU A 86 8.78 7.53 -12.69
N ASN A 87 7.94 6.52 -12.41
CA ASN A 87 6.51 6.52 -12.71
C ASN A 87 5.61 6.79 -11.48
N LEU A 88 6.12 6.68 -10.25
CA LEU A 88 5.36 7.00 -9.04
C LEU A 88 5.85 8.33 -8.48
N THR A 89 5.01 9.37 -8.59
CA THR A 89 5.26 10.70 -8.01
C THR A 89 4.95 10.76 -6.51
N ASN A 90 5.00 9.61 -5.83
CA ASN A 90 4.84 9.51 -4.39
C ASN A 90 5.75 8.42 -3.78
N THR A 91 6.24 8.68 -2.58
CA THR A 91 6.91 7.69 -1.72
C THR A 91 5.93 7.23 -0.66
N THR A 92 5.79 5.93 -0.46
CA THR A 92 4.94 5.38 0.61
C THR A 92 5.82 4.75 1.69
N HIS A 93 5.68 5.23 2.92
CA HIS A 93 6.31 4.67 4.10
C HIS A 93 5.28 3.85 4.87
N VAL A 94 5.67 2.66 5.32
CA VAL A 94 4.79 1.74 6.05
C VAL A 94 5.41 1.46 7.40
N GLU A 95 4.66 1.72 8.46
CA GLU A 95 5.07 1.42 9.82
C GLU A 95 4.10 0.40 10.42
N LEU A 96 4.64 -0.67 11.00
CA LEU A 96 3.89 -1.67 11.75
C LEU A 96 4.28 -1.55 13.22
N LEU A 97 3.30 -1.23 14.06
CA LEU A 97 3.47 -1.01 15.49
C LEU A 97 2.61 -2.00 16.28
N GLU A 98 3.10 -2.49 17.41
CA GLU A 98 2.25 -3.20 18.36
C GLU A 98 1.22 -2.24 18.96
N HIS A 99 -0.06 -2.60 18.92
CA HIS A 99 -1.14 -1.78 19.45
C HIS A 99 -2.30 -2.64 19.94
N ASP A 100 -2.71 -2.42 21.20
CA ASP A 100 -3.87 -3.07 21.83
C ASP A 100 -3.90 -4.62 21.74
N GLY A 101 -2.73 -5.25 21.80
CA GLY A 101 -2.60 -6.71 21.65
C GLY A 101 -2.69 -7.21 20.19
N GLY A 102 -2.71 -6.30 19.22
CA GLY A 102 -2.60 -6.55 17.79
C GLY A 102 -1.57 -5.63 17.14
N THR A 103 -1.81 -5.26 15.88
CA THR A 103 -0.90 -4.44 15.07
C THR A 103 -1.62 -3.22 14.52
N ARG A 104 -1.04 -2.05 14.75
CA ARG A 104 -1.38 -0.83 14.03
C ARG A 104 -0.45 -0.68 12.82
N MET A 105 -1.04 -0.65 11.65
CA MET A 105 -0.38 -0.35 10.39
C MET A 105 -0.64 1.11 10.00
N VAL A 106 0.42 1.87 9.80
CA VAL A 106 0.37 3.27 9.35
C VAL A 106 1.03 3.37 7.98
N LEU A 107 0.22 3.59 6.93
CA LEU A 107 0.72 3.92 5.60
C LEU A 107 0.73 5.42 5.42
N ARG A 108 1.91 6.00 5.21
CA ARG A 108 2.08 7.41 4.89
C ARG A 108 2.62 7.55 3.48
N SER A 109 1.77 7.97 2.55
CA SER A 109 2.18 8.34 1.20
C SER A 109 2.49 9.84 1.15
N THR A 110 3.68 10.20 0.70
CA THR A 110 4.14 11.58 0.49
C THR A 110 4.27 11.84 -1.00
N PHE A 111 3.60 12.88 -1.50
CA PHE A 111 3.58 13.26 -2.91
C PHE A 111 4.65 14.31 -3.22
N VAL A 112 5.22 14.23 -4.41
CA VAL A 112 6.24 15.19 -4.88
C VAL A 112 5.66 16.58 -5.11
N SER A 113 4.39 16.66 -5.54
CA SER A 113 3.72 17.94 -5.79
C SER A 113 2.23 17.89 -5.44
N ARG A 114 1.65 19.08 -5.24
CA ARG A 114 0.20 19.25 -5.06
C ARG A 114 -0.59 18.79 -6.30
N GLU A 115 -0.04 18.99 -7.49
CA GLU A 115 -0.69 18.58 -8.74
C GLU A 115 -0.75 17.05 -8.85
N ASP A 116 0.33 16.36 -8.50
CA ASP A 116 0.38 14.90 -8.44
C ASP A 116 -0.59 14.35 -7.40
N MET A 117 -0.57 14.91 -6.19
CA MET A 117 -1.53 14.55 -5.15
C MET A 117 -2.96 14.73 -5.64
N ARG A 118 -3.31 15.90 -6.19
CA ARG A 118 -4.66 16.16 -6.70
C ARG A 118 -5.03 15.15 -7.77
N ARG A 119 -4.15 14.92 -8.76
CA ARG A 119 -4.37 13.97 -9.84
C ARG A 119 -4.62 12.55 -9.33
N LEU A 120 -3.81 12.07 -8.40
CA LEU A 120 -3.96 10.72 -7.85
C LEU A 120 -5.23 10.59 -6.99
N MET A 121 -5.62 11.64 -6.27
CA MET A 121 -6.88 11.67 -5.55
C MET A 121 -8.08 11.67 -6.52
N GLU A 122 -8.02 12.45 -7.61
CA GLU A 122 -9.04 12.44 -8.67
C GLU A 122 -9.15 11.08 -9.37
N MET A 123 -8.04 10.33 -9.45
CA MET A 123 -8.01 8.96 -9.96
C MET A 123 -8.52 7.90 -8.97
N GLY A 124 -8.92 8.29 -7.76
CA GLY A 124 -9.46 7.37 -6.74
C GLY A 124 -8.41 6.60 -5.96
N MET A 125 -7.16 7.09 -5.87
CA MET A 125 -6.09 6.42 -5.11
C MET A 125 -6.46 6.21 -3.63
N GLU A 126 -7.14 7.19 -3.01
CA GLU A 126 -7.56 7.08 -1.61
C GLU A 126 -8.53 5.90 -1.40
N GLU A 127 -9.52 5.76 -2.28
CA GLU A 127 -10.47 4.65 -2.26
C GLU A 127 -9.77 3.32 -2.56
N GLY A 128 -8.91 3.28 -3.59
CA GLY A 128 -8.16 2.08 -3.94
C GLY A 128 -7.25 1.59 -2.80
N LEU A 129 -6.58 2.50 -2.09
CA LEU A 129 -5.79 2.15 -0.90
C LEU A 129 -6.66 1.64 0.23
N ARG A 130 -7.83 2.26 0.47
CA ARG A 130 -8.76 1.79 1.50
C ARG A 130 -9.29 0.38 1.18
N GLU A 131 -9.65 0.12 -0.08
CA GLU A 131 -10.07 -1.21 -0.52
C GLU A 131 -8.95 -2.23 -0.35
N ALA A 132 -7.74 -1.90 -0.81
CA ALA A 132 -6.55 -2.74 -0.68
C ALA A 132 -6.26 -3.13 0.78
N ILE A 133 -6.18 -2.13 1.66
CA ILE A 133 -5.95 -2.31 3.10
C ILE A 133 -7.10 -3.10 3.74
N GLY A 134 -8.34 -2.86 3.32
CA GLY A 134 -9.50 -3.61 3.79
C GLY A 134 -9.43 -5.12 3.49
N GLN A 135 -8.75 -5.53 2.41
CA GLN A 135 -8.57 -6.95 2.07
C GLN A 135 -7.66 -7.70 3.04
N ILE A 136 -6.76 -7.01 3.75
CA ILE A 136 -5.86 -7.65 4.73
C ILE A 136 -6.65 -8.33 5.85
N ASP A 137 -7.75 -7.73 6.30
CA ASP A 137 -8.60 -8.28 7.37
C ASP A 137 -9.05 -9.71 7.03
N ALA A 138 -9.45 -9.95 5.77
CA ALA A 138 -9.84 -11.28 5.30
C ALA A 138 -8.64 -12.26 5.24
N LEU A 139 -7.46 -11.78 4.84
CA LEU A 139 -6.25 -12.61 4.73
C LEU A 139 -5.65 -13.00 6.08
N LEU A 140 -5.92 -12.24 7.15
CA LEU A 140 -5.48 -12.56 8.51
C LEU A 140 -6.36 -13.61 9.20
N ILE A 141 -7.54 -13.90 8.64
CA ILE A 141 -8.51 -14.87 9.19
C ILE A 141 -8.36 -16.26 8.51
N GLU A 142 -7.63 -16.34 7.39
CA GLU A 142 -7.27 -17.59 6.69
C GLU A 142 -6.17 -18.39 7.42
#